data_AF-A0A3S1DD94-F1
#
_entry.id   AF-A0A3S1DD94-F1
#
_cell.length_a   1.000
_cell.length_b   1.000
_cell.length_c   1.000
_cell.angle_alpha   90.00
_cell.angle_beta   90.00
_cell.angle_gamma   90.00
#
_symmetry.space_group_name_H-M   'P 1'
#
loop_
_entity.id
_entity.type
_entity.pdbx_description
1 polymer ?
#
loop_
_entity_poly.entity_id
_entity_poly.type
_entity_poly.pdbx_seq_one_letter_code
_entity_poly.pdbx_strand_id
1 'polypeptide(L)'
;LFDRTIEHIVALAVLMPIVAGMGGNAGSQTMTVTVRALATRDLDIYNAGRIIRREMGVGFINGIVFAILIGIVAAAWFRDPNLGGIIAAAMIINMFVAALAGILIPLLLDRFKIDPAVASAVFVTTVTDVVGFFAFLGIATWWFGVP
;
A
#
# COMPACT_ATOMS: atom_id res chain seq x y z
N LEU A 1 21.02 -21.70 18.03
CA LEU A 1 20.73 -22.11 16.63
C LEU A 1 19.52 -21.36 16.08
N PHE A 2 18.41 -21.29 16.81
CA PHE A 2 17.16 -20.64 16.35
C PHE A 2 17.08 -19.13 16.58
N ASP A 3 17.97 -18.53 17.37
CA ASP A 3 17.88 -17.12 17.77
C ASP A 3 17.80 -16.17 16.56
N ARG A 4 18.61 -16.40 15.52
CA ARG A 4 18.58 -15.59 14.30
C ARG A 4 17.26 -15.73 13.53
N THR A 5 16.71 -16.95 13.42
CA THR A 5 15.44 -17.18 12.73
C THR A 5 14.27 -16.56 13.49
N ILE A 6 14.27 -16.69 14.82
CA ILE A 6 13.26 -16.10 15.71
C ILE A 6 13.34 -14.56 15.62
N GLU A 7 14.54 -13.98 15.61
CA GLU A 7 14.75 -12.53 15.48
C GLU A 7 14.17 -11.98 14.17
N HIS A 8 14.36 -12.68 13.04
CA HIS A 8 13.77 -12.29 11.76
C HIS A 8 12.23 -12.35 11.77
N ILE A 9 11.65 -13.43 12.30
CA ILE A 9 10.19 -13.59 12.37
C ILE A 9 9.57 -12.49 13.25
N VAL A 10 10.20 -12.18 14.38
CA VAL A 10 9.74 -11.10 15.27
C VAL A 10 9.85 -9.75 14.58
N ALA A 11 10.95 -9.48 13.88
CA ALA A 11 11.12 -8.24 13.13
C ALA A 11 10.03 -8.06 12.07
N LEU A 12 9.76 -9.10 11.27
CA LEU A 12 8.70 -9.09 10.26
C LEU A 12 7.33 -8.83 10.91
N ALA A 13 7.00 -9.49 12.02
CA ALA A 13 5.74 -9.30 12.72
C ALA A 13 5.57 -7.86 13.26
N VAL A 14 6.63 -7.26 13.80
CA VAL A 14 6.59 -5.89 14.33
C VAL A 14 6.45 -4.83 13.23
N LEU A 15 7.02 -5.09 12.06
CA LEU A 15 7.07 -4.12 10.96
C LEU A 15 5.84 -4.19 10.05
N MET A 16 5.12 -5.30 10.06
CA MET A 16 3.93 -5.54 9.23
C MET A 16 2.78 -4.53 9.43
N PRO A 17 2.41 -4.12 10.66
CA PRO A 17 1.37 -3.10 10.85
C PRO A 17 1.72 -1.75 10.21
N ILE A 18 3.01 -1.43 10.10
CA ILE A 18 3.47 -0.19 9.46
C ILE A 18 3.19 -0.26 7.95
N VAL A 19 3.51 -1.39 7.31
CA VAL A 19 3.27 -1.58 5.88
C VAL A 19 1.78 -1.54 5.57
N ALA A 20 0.97 -2.30 6.31
CA ALA A 20 -0.48 -2.35 6.12
C ALA A 20 -1.13 -0.98 6.41
N GLY A 21 -0.77 -0.34 7.53
CA GLY A 21 -1.33 0.95 7.93
C GLY A 21 -1.02 2.08 6.94
N MET A 22 0.20 2.13 6.41
CA MET A 22 0.55 3.13 5.40
C MET A 22 -0.15 2.89 4.06
N GLY A 23 -0.33 1.63 3.67
CA GLY A 23 -1.16 1.26 2.52
C GLY A 23 -2.60 1.72 2.69
N GLY A 24 -3.23 1.38 3.82
CA GLY A 24 -4.60 1.79 4.12
C GLY A 24 -4.80 3.31 4.15
N ASN A 25 -3.84 4.06 4.68
CA ASN A 25 -3.86 5.52 4.68
C ASN A 25 -3.78 6.11 3.26
N ALA A 26 -2.86 5.63 2.43
CA ALA A 26 -2.73 6.07 1.03
C ALA A 26 -3.96 5.71 0.20
N GLY A 27 -4.51 4.50 0.40
CA GLY A 27 -5.74 4.06 -0.24
C GLY A 27 -6.93 4.91 0.16
N SER A 28 -7.05 5.23 1.45
CA SER A 28 -8.12 6.08 1.97
C SER A 28 -8.04 7.51 1.43
N GLN A 29 -6.83 8.05 1.27
CA GLN A 29 -6.63 9.38 0.69
C GLN A 29 -7.09 9.42 -0.77
N THR A 30 -6.61 8.50 -1.59
CA THR A 30 -6.96 8.43 -3.02
C THR A 30 -8.43 8.08 -3.23
N MET A 31 -9.00 7.23 -2.38
CA MET A 31 -10.44 6.96 -2.30
C MET A 31 -11.25 8.21 -2.00
N THR A 32 -10.87 8.97 -0.99
CA THR A 32 -11.60 10.19 -0.61
C THR A 32 -11.64 11.20 -1.76
N VAL A 33 -10.51 11.38 -2.46
CA VAL A 33 -10.43 12.26 -3.64
C VAL A 33 -11.34 11.75 -4.77
N THR A 34 -11.30 10.45 -5.04
CA THR A 34 -12.08 9.84 -6.14
C THR A 34 -13.58 9.88 -5.87
N VAL A 35 -14.02 9.50 -4.66
CA VAL A 35 -15.43 9.55 -4.24
C VAL A 35 -15.95 10.99 -4.29
N ARG A 36 -15.16 11.97 -3.84
CA ARG A 36 -15.53 13.38 -3.94
C ARG A 36 -15.72 13.81 -5.39
N ALA A 37 -14.79 13.47 -6.28
CA ALA A 37 -14.87 13.84 -7.69
C ALA A 37 -16.07 13.20 -8.41
N LEU A 38 -16.44 11.97 -8.03
CA LEU A 38 -17.68 11.33 -8.49
C LEU A 38 -18.92 12.07 -7.99
N ALA A 39 -18.97 12.40 -6.70
CA ALA A 39 -20.11 13.08 -6.08
C ALA A 39 -20.33 14.50 -6.61
N THR A 40 -19.26 15.24 -6.93
CA THR A 40 -19.35 16.60 -7.49
C THR A 40 -19.60 16.62 -8.99
N ARG A 41 -19.70 15.46 -9.66
CA ARG A 41 -19.73 15.33 -11.14
C ARG A 41 -18.53 15.98 -11.83
N ASP A 42 -17.43 16.16 -11.10
CA ASP A 42 -16.17 16.66 -11.64
C ASP A 42 -15.41 15.56 -12.39
N LEU A 43 -15.84 14.30 -12.28
CA LEU A 43 -15.20 13.17 -12.95
C LEU A 43 -15.97 12.81 -14.24
N ASP A 44 -15.36 13.13 -15.37
CA ASP A 44 -15.83 12.81 -16.72
C ASP A 44 -14.81 11.84 -17.37
N ILE A 45 -15.24 11.04 -18.32
CA ILE A 45 -14.39 10.05 -19.02
C ILE A 45 -13.13 10.68 -19.61
N TYR A 46 -13.21 11.96 -20.00
CA TYR A 46 -12.09 12.72 -20.56
C TYR A 46 -11.05 13.15 -19.51
N ASN A 47 -11.43 13.28 -18.23
CA ASN A 47 -10.52 13.71 -17.16
C ASN A 47 -10.10 12.58 -16.20
N ALA A 48 -10.82 11.45 -16.20
CA ALA A 48 -10.52 10.27 -15.38
C ALA A 48 -9.07 9.80 -15.54
N GLY A 49 -8.57 9.70 -16.79
CA GLY A 49 -7.18 9.30 -17.04
C GLY A 49 -6.12 10.26 -16.47
N ARG A 50 -6.42 11.57 -16.46
CA ARG A 50 -5.53 12.59 -15.88
C ARG A 50 -5.49 12.48 -14.35
N ILE A 51 -6.64 12.25 -13.72
CA ILE A 51 -6.76 12.07 -12.27
C ILE A 51 -6.04 10.79 -11.84
N ILE A 52 -6.29 9.68 -12.53
CA ILE A 52 -5.61 8.39 -12.28
C ILE A 52 -4.10 8.57 -12.32
N ARG A 53 -3.55 9.15 -13.39
CA ARG A 53 -2.10 9.34 -13.54
C ARG A 53 -1.52 10.25 -12.46
N ARG A 54 -2.22 11.33 -12.09
CA ARG A 54 -1.78 12.25 -11.05
C ARG A 54 -1.69 11.54 -9.71
N GLU A 55 -2.74 10.84 -9.31
CA GLU A 55 -2.80 10.16 -8.01
C GLU A 55 -1.88 8.94 -7.96
N MET A 56 -1.70 8.21 -9.06
CA MET A 56 -0.64 7.20 -9.16
C MET A 56 0.76 7.80 -8.97
N GLY A 57 1.02 8.99 -9.54
CA GLY A 57 2.27 9.71 -9.33
C GLY A 57 2.49 10.10 -7.87
N VAL A 58 1.45 10.64 -7.22
CA VAL A 58 1.48 10.97 -5.78
C VAL A 58 1.72 9.72 -4.94
N GLY A 59 1.00 8.63 -5.22
CA GLY A 59 1.16 7.35 -4.53
C GLY A 59 2.56 6.75 -4.67
N PHE A 60 3.13 6.81 -5.88
CA PHE A 60 4.48 6.32 -6.14
C PHE A 60 5.56 7.15 -5.45
N ILE A 61 5.46 8.49 -5.51
CA ILE A 61 6.40 9.39 -4.83
C ILE A 61 6.33 9.19 -3.32
N ASN A 62 5.13 9.13 -2.73
CA ASN A 62 4.95 8.82 -1.33
C ASN A 62 5.52 7.43 -0.99
N GLY A 63 5.26 6.44 -1.84
CA GLY A 63 5.86 5.11 -1.76
C GLY A 63 7.37 5.14 -1.60
N ILE A 64 8.07 5.88 -2.47
CA ILE A 64 9.53 6.02 -2.41
C ILE A 64 9.96 6.71 -1.12
N VAL A 65 9.33 7.83 -0.74
CA VAL A 65 9.70 8.60 0.45
C VAL A 65 9.57 7.74 1.70
N PHE A 66 8.43 7.06 1.87
CA PHE A 66 8.21 6.19 3.03
C PHE A 66 9.06 4.92 2.98
N ALA A 67 9.30 4.34 1.80
CA ALA A 67 10.19 3.20 1.65
C ALA A 67 11.62 3.52 2.10
N ILE A 68 12.17 4.67 1.71
CA ILE A 68 13.49 5.11 2.14
C ILE A 68 13.50 5.36 3.65
N LEU A 69 12.52 6.10 4.16
CA LEU A 69 12.48 6.48 5.58
C LEU A 69 12.34 5.25 6.48
N ILE A 70 11.34 4.41 6.23
CA ILE A 70 11.09 3.22 7.04
C ILE A 70 12.16 2.16 6.80
N GLY A 71 12.66 2.01 5.57
CA GLY A 71 13.76 1.07 5.27
C GLY A 71 15.04 1.41 6.05
N ILE A 72 15.41 2.69 6.13
CA ILE A 72 16.55 3.15 6.93
C ILE A 72 16.31 2.90 8.43
N VAL A 73 15.13 3.25 8.93
CA VAL A 73 14.79 3.04 10.34
C VAL A 73 14.82 1.55 10.71
N ALA A 74 14.24 0.68 9.88
CA ALA A 74 14.25 -0.75 10.10
C ALA A 74 15.68 -1.34 10.04
N ALA A 75 16.48 -0.94 9.05
CA ALA A 75 17.88 -1.37 8.96
C ALA A 75 18.69 -0.98 10.20
N ALA A 76 18.50 0.25 10.71
CA ALA A 76 19.19 0.72 11.90
C ALA A 76 18.69 0.04 13.18
N TRP A 77 17.39 -0.16 13.31
CA TRP A 77 16.75 -0.72 14.51
C TRP A 77 17.11 -2.20 14.70
N PHE A 78 17.00 -2.99 13.64
CA PHE A 78 17.28 -4.43 13.66
C PHE A 78 18.74 -4.76 13.35
N ARG A 79 19.57 -3.73 13.07
CA ARG A 79 20.97 -3.88 12.65
C ARG A 79 21.14 -4.84 11.46
N ASP A 80 20.12 -4.90 10.59
CA ASP A 80 20.08 -5.75 9.42
C ASP A 80 19.63 -4.96 8.19
N PRO A 81 20.57 -4.62 7.28
CA PRO A 81 20.25 -3.95 6.02
C PRO A 81 19.29 -4.73 5.13
N ASN A 82 19.23 -6.06 5.23
CA ASN A 82 18.32 -6.88 4.41
C ASN A 82 16.86 -6.61 4.77
N LEU A 83 16.53 -6.57 6.07
CA LEU A 83 15.19 -6.22 6.54
C LEU A 83 14.77 -4.82 6.08
N GLY A 84 15.70 -3.86 6.09
CA GLY A 84 15.46 -2.52 5.56
C GLY A 84 15.09 -2.53 4.07
N GLY A 85 15.83 -3.29 3.26
CA GLY A 85 15.56 -3.45 1.82
C GLY A 85 14.23 -4.12 1.53
N ILE A 86 13.89 -5.18 2.28
CA ILE A 86 12.61 -5.90 2.15
C ILE A 86 11.44 -4.97 2.44
N ILE A 87 11.51 -4.19 3.53
CA ILE A 87 10.45 -3.24 3.87
C ILE A 87 10.34 -2.15 2.82
N ALA A 88 11.45 -1.59 2.37
CA ALA A 88 11.44 -0.55 1.36
C ALA A 88 10.73 -1.05 0.07
N ALA A 89 11.08 -2.24 -0.41
CA ALA A 89 10.44 -2.83 -1.58
C ALA A 89 8.93 -3.10 -1.36
N ALA A 90 8.57 -3.69 -0.22
CA ALA A 90 7.18 -3.98 0.11
C ALA A 90 6.33 -2.70 0.23
N MET A 91 6.89 -1.63 0.80
CA MET A 91 6.25 -0.32 0.93
C MET A 91 5.94 0.30 -0.42
N ILE A 92 6.88 0.27 -1.37
CA ILE A 92 6.64 0.81 -2.72
C ILE A 92 5.47 0.09 -3.38
N ILE A 93 5.46 -1.24 -3.33
CA ILE A 93 4.41 -2.07 -3.92
C ILE A 93 3.06 -1.76 -3.24
N ASN A 94 3.02 -1.80 -1.91
CA ASN A 94 1.77 -1.63 -1.18
C ASN A 94 1.17 -0.23 -1.39
N MET A 95 2.00 0.83 -1.35
CA MET A 95 1.52 2.20 -1.57
C MET A 95 1.07 2.45 -3.01
N PHE A 96 1.73 1.83 -3.99
CA PHE A 96 1.31 1.90 -5.38
C PHE A 96 -0.05 1.22 -5.59
N VAL A 97 -0.22 0.01 -5.05
CA VAL A 97 -1.49 -0.72 -5.15
C VAL A 97 -2.58 -0.03 -4.35
N ALA A 98 -2.27 0.55 -3.19
CA ALA A 98 -3.22 1.35 -2.41
C ALA A 98 -3.76 2.53 -3.21
N ALA A 99 -2.89 3.28 -3.90
CA ALA A 99 -3.29 4.39 -4.75
C ALA A 99 -4.18 3.92 -5.92
N LEU A 100 -3.86 2.78 -6.54
CA LEU A 100 -4.69 2.19 -7.58
C LEU A 100 -6.05 1.74 -7.05
N ALA A 101 -6.07 1.01 -5.93
CA ALA A 101 -7.28 0.51 -5.30
C ALA A 101 -8.21 1.66 -4.89
N GLY A 102 -7.67 2.71 -4.28
CA GLY A 102 -8.42 3.90 -3.91
C GLY A 102 -9.04 4.65 -5.09
N ILE A 103 -8.57 4.44 -6.32
CA ILE A 103 -9.19 5.05 -7.51
C ILE A 103 -10.13 4.07 -8.21
N LEU A 104 -9.66 2.85 -8.48
CA LEU A 104 -10.39 1.87 -9.26
C LEU A 104 -11.62 1.32 -8.54
N ILE A 105 -11.55 1.12 -7.22
CA ILE A 105 -12.67 0.55 -6.45
C ILE A 105 -13.87 1.50 -6.47
N PRO A 106 -13.76 2.80 -6.13
CA PRO A 106 -14.88 3.72 -6.23
C PRO A 106 -15.47 3.80 -7.64
N LEU A 107 -14.63 3.85 -8.68
CA LEU A 107 -15.07 3.91 -10.07
C LEU A 107 -15.84 2.66 -10.51
N LEU A 108 -15.38 1.48 -10.06
CA LEU A 108 -16.06 0.22 -10.35
C LEU A 108 -17.42 0.16 -9.65
N LEU A 109 -17.50 0.54 -8.38
CA LEU A 109 -18.76 0.56 -7.62
C LEU A 109 -19.78 1.51 -8.25
N ASP A 110 -19.35 2.72 -8.62
CA ASP A 110 -20.20 3.70 -9.31
C ASP A 110 -20.74 3.15 -10.64
N ARG A 111 -19.89 2.47 -11.42
CA ARG A 111 -20.31 1.81 -12.66
C ARG A 111 -21.37 0.73 -12.45
N PHE A 112 -21.34 0.03 -11.31
CA PHE A 112 -22.37 -0.93 -10.91
C PHE A 112 -23.56 -0.29 -10.17
N LYS A 113 -23.61 1.05 -10.09
CA LYS A 113 -24.64 1.82 -9.36
C LYS A 113 -24.69 1.52 -7.86
N ILE A 114 -23.56 1.13 -7.28
CA ILE A 114 -23.37 0.94 -5.84
C ILE A 114 -22.74 2.21 -5.28
N ASP A 115 -23.25 2.73 -4.16
CA ASP A 115 -22.72 3.94 -3.54
C ASP A 115 -21.25 3.76 -3.10
N PRO A 116 -20.29 4.45 -3.76
CA PRO A 116 -18.88 4.34 -3.44
C PRO A 116 -18.53 4.87 -2.05
N ALA A 117 -19.28 5.84 -1.52
CA ALA A 117 -18.96 6.48 -0.24
C ALA A 117 -19.12 5.51 0.94
N VAL A 118 -20.03 4.55 0.83
CA VAL A 118 -20.31 3.57 1.89
C VAL A 118 -19.45 2.31 1.74
N ALA A 119 -19.28 1.82 0.51
CA ALA A 119 -18.67 0.50 0.29
C ALA A 119 -17.14 0.55 0.08
N SER A 120 -16.58 1.64 -0.47
CA SER A 120 -15.18 1.65 -0.93
C SER A 120 -14.18 1.43 0.19
N ALA A 121 -14.42 1.97 1.40
CA ALA A 121 -13.46 1.92 2.51
C ALA A 121 -13.10 0.48 2.91
N VAL A 122 -14.09 -0.40 2.97
CA VAL A 122 -13.91 -1.81 3.35
C VAL A 122 -13.10 -2.56 2.28
N PHE A 123 -13.47 -2.38 1.01
CA PHE A 123 -12.78 -3.04 -0.10
C PHE A 123 -11.35 -2.53 -0.27
N VAL A 124 -11.12 -1.23 -0.19
CA VAL A 124 -9.78 -0.64 -0.30
C VAL A 124 -8.89 -1.17 0.80
N THR A 125 -9.34 -1.14 2.06
CA THR A 125 -8.56 -1.63 3.20
C THR A 125 -8.23 -3.11 3.06
N THR A 126 -9.21 -3.92 2.62
CA THR A 126 -9.00 -5.36 2.39
C THR A 126 -7.94 -5.60 1.32
N VAL A 127 -8.00 -4.86 0.20
CA VAL A 127 -7.01 -4.98 -0.87
C VAL A 127 -5.62 -4.56 -0.39
N THR A 128 -5.50 -3.47 0.38
CA THR A 128 -4.21 -3.02 0.91
C THR A 128 -3.64 -3.96 1.96
N ASP A 129 -4.48 -4.60 2.76
CA ASP A 129 -4.03 -5.59 3.73
C ASP A 129 -3.52 -6.83 3.02
N VAL A 130 -4.31 -7.40 2.11
CA VAL A 130 -3.89 -8.58 1.33
C VAL A 130 -2.60 -8.29 0.57
N VAL A 131 -2.57 -7.22 -0.22
CA VAL A 131 -1.38 -6.90 -1.01
C VAL A 131 -0.18 -6.56 -0.13
N GLY A 132 -0.38 -5.81 0.95
CA GLY A 132 0.69 -5.48 1.89
C GLY A 132 1.31 -6.72 2.52
N PHE A 133 0.48 -7.66 2.98
CA PHE A 133 0.93 -8.93 3.52
C PHE A 133 1.67 -9.78 2.48
N PHE A 134 1.07 -9.98 1.30
CA PHE A 134 1.66 -10.80 0.24
C PHE A 134 2.96 -10.20 -0.30
N ALA A 135 3.01 -8.88 -0.50
CA ALA A 135 4.23 -8.21 -0.94
C ALA A 135 5.33 -8.33 0.12
N PHE A 136 5.00 -8.05 1.38
CA PHE A 136 5.99 -8.07 2.45
C PHE A 136 6.54 -9.47 2.73
N LEU A 137 5.67 -10.43 2.98
CA LEU A 137 6.09 -11.82 3.23
C LEU A 137 6.67 -12.47 1.98
N GLY A 138 6.07 -12.25 0.81
CA GLY A 138 6.57 -12.80 -0.45
C GLY A 138 7.98 -12.32 -0.79
N ILE A 139 8.26 -11.02 -0.61
CA ILE A 139 9.63 -10.49 -0.78
C ILE A 139 10.56 -11.07 0.28
N ALA A 140 10.15 -11.14 1.56
CA ALA A 140 10.99 -11.69 2.62
C ALA A 140 11.36 -13.16 2.36
N THR A 141 10.38 -13.99 2.00
CA THR A 141 10.56 -15.41 1.64
C THR A 141 11.52 -15.56 0.46
N TRP A 142 11.31 -14.77 -0.61
CA TRP A 142 12.19 -14.79 -1.78
C TRP A 142 13.62 -14.31 -1.45
N TRP A 143 13.75 -13.26 -0.63
CA TRP A 143 15.03 -12.66 -0.28
C TRP A 143 15.89 -13.55 0.62
N PHE A 144 15.28 -14.17 1.63
CA PHE A 144 15.98 -15.04 2.58
C PHE A 144 16.05 -16.50 2.11
N GLY A 145 15.37 -16.87 1.02
CA GLY A 145 15.38 -18.23 0.48
C GLY A 145 14.79 -19.27 1.44
N VAL A 146 13.87 -18.84 2.31
CA VAL A 146 13.21 -19.74 3.27
C VAL A 146 12.10 -20.48 2.50
N PRO A 147 12.03 -21.82 2.54
CA PRO A 147 10.98 -22.59 1.87
C PRO A 147 9.59 -22.35 2.50
#